data_AF-A0A924SRW4-F1
#
_entry.id   AF-A0A924SRW4-F1
#
_cell.length_a   1.000
_cell.length_b   1.000
_cell.length_c   1.000
_cell.angle_alpha   90.00
_cell.angle_beta   90.00
_cell.angle_gamma   90.00
#
_symmetry.space_group_name_H-M   'P 1'
#
loop_
_entity.id
_entity.type
_entity.pdbx_description
1 polymer ?
#
loop_
_entity_poly.entity_id
_entity_poly.type
_entity_poly.pdbx_seq_one_letter_code
_entity_poly.pdbx_strand_id
1 'polypeptide(L)'
;MSRNKLQLVCDNVVADPLGGYKVVESLHSGVFELASDYGEIAARIHPLKQQLFDAIVKGEEVEAQVDGVNVAVNRDVELHVNHPRRALAHVLYAHVAGKLPVGVRGQLAVRGFDEGADPVIRQMRDGSYRVVFCTMPPRRHALDAAFDVDAFGDALLNGVKAEVVWDDQDVIHVPAATQDEIRELYQFLLNYGKGA
;
A
#
# COMPACT_ATOMS: atom_id res chain seq x y z
N MET A 1 -7.95 23.02 -17.98
CA MET A 1 -7.25 22.45 -16.81
C MET A 1 -7.37 20.94 -16.90
N SER A 2 -6.30 20.26 -17.28
CA SER A 2 -6.27 18.80 -17.36
C SER A 2 -6.39 18.25 -15.94
N ARG A 3 -7.53 17.61 -15.62
CA ARG A 3 -7.64 16.77 -14.43
C ARG A 3 -6.63 15.65 -14.65
N ASN A 4 -5.62 15.55 -13.79
CA ASN A 4 -4.78 14.36 -13.72
C ASN A 4 -5.72 13.17 -13.58
N LYS A 5 -5.82 12.35 -14.64
CA LYS A 5 -6.55 11.09 -14.58
C LYS A 5 -5.82 10.25 -13.54
N LEU A 6 -6.44 10.04 -12.38
CA LEU A 6 -5.95 9.10 -11.38
C LEU A 6 -5.92 7.74 -12.07
N GLN A 7 -4.74 7.32 -12.53
CA GLN A 7 -4.58 6.00 -13.12
C GLN A 7 -4.71 5.02 -11.95
N LEU A 8 -5.75 4.18 -12.02
CA LEU A 8 -6.12 3.26 -10.95
C LEU A 8 -4.91 2.37 -10.60
N VAL A 9 -4.38 2.52 -9.38
CA VAL A 9 -3.38 1.60 -8.81
C VAL A 9 -4.11 0.78 -7.76
N CYS A 10 -4.98 -0.11 -8.21
CA CYS A 10 -5.66 -1.07 -7.37
C CYS A 10 -5.43 -2.44 -7.97
N ASP A 11 -5.41 -3.48 -7.14
CA ASP A 11 -5.06 -4.81 -7.62
C ASP A 11 -6.01 -5.30 -8.69
N ASN A 12 -7.31 -5.08 -8.49
CA ASN A 12 -8.33 -5.55 -9.42
C ASN A 12 -9.53 -4.60 -9.54
N VAL A 13 -10.14 -4.63 -10.72
CA VAL A 13 -11.50 -4.15 -10.95
C VAL A 13 -12.34 -5.32 -11.39
N VAL A 14 -13.39 -5.63 -10.64
CA VAL A 14 -14.21 -6.82 -10.86
C VAL A 14 -15.66 -6.44 -11.13
N ALA A 15 -16.34 -7.23 -11.94
CA ALA A 15 -17.77 -7.10 -12.12
C ALA A 15 -18.49 -7.35 -10.78
N ASP A 16 -19.41 -6.45 -10.42
CA ASP A 16 -20.24 -6.60 -9.24
C ASP A 16 -21.45 -7.48 -9.60
N PRO A 17 -21.75 -8.56 -8.83
CA PRO A 17 -22.95 -9.38 -9.04
C PRO A 17 -24.26 -8.58 -9.01
N LEU A 18 -24.28 -7.42 -8.33
CA LEU A 18 -25.43 -6.53 -8.26
C LEU A 18 -25.49 -5.53 -9.44
N GLY A 19 -24.49 -5.55 -10.31
CA GLY A 19 -24.34 -4.68 -11.47
C GLY A 19 -23.23 -3.64 -11.32
N GLY A 20 -22.56 -3.33 -12.42
CA GLY A 20 -21.43 -2.40 -12.46
C GLY A 20 -20.10 -3.07 -12.16
N TYR A 21 -19.11 -2.26 -11.81
CA TYR A 21 -17.74 -2.70 -11.51
C TYR A 21 -17.32 -2.13 -10.17
N LYS A 22 -16.61 -2.91 -9.36
CA LYS A 22 -16.06 -2.42 -8.09
C LYS A 22 -14.55 -2.56 -8.08
N VAL A 23 -13.92 -1.66 -7.32
CA VAL A 23 -12.49 -1.72 -7.05
C VAL A 23 -12.24 -2.68 -5.89
N VAL A 24 -11.28 -3.57 -6.08
CA VAL A 24 -10.83 -4.53 -5.07
C VAL A 24 -9.36 -4.31 -4.79
N GLU A 25 -9.03 -4.16 -3.52
CA GLU A 25 -7.67 -4.10 -3.00
C GLU A 25 -7.43 -5.30 -2.09
N SER A 26 -6.35 -6.04 -2.32
CA SER A 26 -6.00 -7.20 -1.52
C SER A 26 -4.92 -6.82 -0.53
N LEU A 27 -5.19 -7.06 0.75
CA LEU A 27 -4.25 -6.78 1.84
C LEU A 27 -4.07 -8.07 2.62
N HIS A 28 -2.86 -8.60 2.64
CA HIS A 28 -2.53 -9.79 3.41
C HIS A 28 -1.54 -9.42 4.51
N SER A 29 -1.51 -10.22 5.56
CA SER A 29 -0.51 -10.09 6.61
C SER A 29 -0.18 -11.43 7.20
N GLY A 30 1.11 -11.76 7.24
CA GLY A 30 1.63 -12.87 8.04
C GLY A 30 1.71 -12.54 9.53
N VAL A 31 1.63 -11.26 9.90
CA VAL A 31 1.85 -10.78 11.27
C VAL A 31 0.54 -10.42 12.00
N PHE A 32 -0.47 -9.90 11.31
CA PHE A 32 -1.67 -9.31 11.90
C PHE A 32 -2.98 -9.98 11.42
N GLU A 33 -3.97 -10.04 12.31
CA GLU A 33 -5.35 -10.44 11.96
C GLU A 33 -6.14 -9.24 11.43
N LEU A 34 -5.95 -8.94 10.15
CA LEU A 34 -6.52 -7.74 9.51
C LEU A 34 -8.05 -7.67 9.56
N ALA A 35 -8.73 -8.82 9.49
CA ALA A 35 -10.20 -8.86 9.53
C ALA A 35 -10.83 -8.21 10.77
N SER A 36 -10.07 -8.05 11.85
CA SER A 36 -10.53 -7.43 13.10
C SER A 36 -9.84 -6.10 13.44
N ASP A 37 -8.80 -5.72 12.70
CA ASP A 37 -7.97 -4.54 12.99
C ASP A 37 -8.02 -3.51 11.86
N TYR A 38 -9.03 -2.64 11.90
CA TYR A 38 -9.20 -1.59 10.89
C TYR A 38 -8.13 -0.50 11.00
N GLY A 39 -7.46 -0.37 12.15
CA GLY A 39 -6.33 0.54 12.31
C GLY A 39 -5.11 0.06 11.54
N GLU A 40 -4.85 -1.25 11.58
CA GLU A 40 -3.79 -1.89 10.81
C GLU A 40 -4.11 -1.91 9.30
N ILE A 41 -5.35 -2.20 8.91
CA ILE A 41 -5.76 -2.06 7.49
C ILE A 41 -5.48 -0.63 7.00
N ALA A 42 -5.93 0.38 7.74
CA ALA A 42 -5.67 1.78 7.43
C ALA A 42 -4.17 2.07 7.29
N ALA A 43 -3.35 1.54 8.19
CA ALA A 43 -1.90 1.72 8.17
C ALA A 43 -1.19 1.07 6.97
N ARG A 44 -1.85 0.20 6.20
CA ARG A 44 -1.34 -0.45 4.98
C ARG A 44 -1.74 0.24 3.69
N ILE A 45 -2.77 1.07 3.72
CA ILE A 45 -3.24 1.74 2.49
C ILE A 45 -2.30 2.90 2.18
N HIS A 46 -1.61 2.82 1.05
CA HIS A 46 -0.74 3.89 0.56
C HIS A 46 -1.53 5.20 0.35
N PRO A 47 -0.98 6.40 0.64
CA PRO A 47 -1.71 7.65 0.51
C PRO A 47 -2.31 7.92 -0.88
N LEU A 48 -1.67 7.45 -1.96
CA LEU A 48 -2.22 7.57 -3.31
C LEU A 48 -3.46 6.68 -3.52
N LYS A 49 -3.41 5.41 -3.06
CA LYS A 49 -4.56 4.50 -3.06
C LYS A 49 -5.69 5.09 -2.21
N GLN A 50 -5.35 5.64 -1.05
CA GLN A 50 -6.30 6.32 -0.16
C GLN A 50 -7.04 7.46 -0.86
N GLN A 51 -6.35 8.34 -1.59
CA GLN A 51 -6.98 9.45 -2.31
C GLN A 51 -8.03 8.95 -3.31
N LEU A 52 -7.69 7.90 -4.06
CA LEU A 52 -8.61 7.27 -5.01
C LEU A 52 -9.81 6.63 -4.29
N PHE A 53 -9.56 5.87 -3.23
CA PHE A 53 -10.63 5.21 -2.47
C PHE A 53 -11.58 6.22 -1.82
N ASP A 54 -11.02 7.31 -1.28
CA ASP A 54 -11.80 8.42 -0.73
C ASP A 54 -12.67 9.08 -1.80
N ALA A 55 -12.16 9.29 -3.02
CA ALA A 55 -12.93 9.86 -4.13
C ALA A 55 -14.10 8.95 -4.53
N ILE A 56 -13.86 7.64 -4.64
CA ILE A 56 -14.89 6.63 -4.96
C ILE A 56 -16.01 6.63 -3.91
N VAL A 57 -15.66 6.55 -2.63
CA VAL A 57 -16.65 6.50 -1.53
C VAL A 57 -17.39 7.83 -1.36
N LYS A 58 -16.77 8.97 -1.72
CA LYS A 58 -17.45 10.28 -1.77
C LYS A 58 -18.39 10.42 -2.97
N GLY A 59 -18.40 9.45 -3.88
CA GLY A 59 -19.25 9.43 -5.06
C GLY A 59 -18.75 10.30 -6.21
N GLU A 60 -17.45 10.59 -6.25
CA GLU A 60 -16.81 11.19 -7.43
C GLU A 60 -16.88 10.23 -8.62
N GLU A 61 -17.00 10.78 -9.83
CA GLU A 61 -16.98 9.97 -11.05
C GLU A 61 -15.57 9.45 -11.30
N VAL A 62 -15.39 8.15 -11.08
CA VAL A 62 -14.14 7.43 -11.33
C VAL A 62 -14.41 6.38 -12.41
N GLU A 63 -13.51 6.34 -13.40
CA GLU A 63 -13.50 5.32 -14.44
C GLU A 63 -12.26 4.44 -14.28
N ALA A 64 -12.41 3.15 -14.52
CA ALA A 64 -11.32 2.21 -14.63
C ALA A 64 -11.26 1.59 -16.02
N GLN A 65 -10.08 1.16 -16.45
CA GLN A 65 -9.92 0.47 -17.73
C GLN A 65 -10.04 -1.05 -17.52
N VAL A 66 -11.04 -1.67 -18.14
CA VAL A 66 -11.27 -3.13 -18.15
C VAL A 66 -11.31 -3.58 -19.60
N ASP A 67 -10.43 -4.51 -19.99
CA ASP A 67 -10.30 -5.02 -21.36
C ASP A 67 -10.23 -3.92 -22.44
N GLY A 68 -9.54 -2.82 -22.12
CA GLY A 68 -9.36 -1.69 -23.03
C GLY A 68 -10.53 -0.69 -23.06
N VAL A 69 -11.60 -0.93 -22.30
CA VAL A 69 -12.79 -0.07 -22.22
C VAL A 69 -12.83 0.63 -20.87
N ASN A 70 -13.20 1.92 -20.87
CA ASN A 70 -13.45 2.65 -19.62
C ASN A 70 -14.82 2.26 -19.06
N VAL A 71 -14.85 1.83 -17.81
CA VAL A 71 -16.07 1.47 -17.07
C VAL A 71 -16.17 2.33 -15.82
N ALA A 72 -17.38 2.80 -15.50
CA ALA A 72 -17.63 3.49 -14.25
C ALA A 72 -17.53 2.50 -13.08
N VAL A 73 -16.88 2.92 -12.00
CA VAL A 73 -16.82 2.11 -10.77
C VAL A 73 -17.94 2.48 -9.80
N ASN A 74 -18.46 1.46 -9.12
CA ASN A 74 -19.42 1.55 -8.03
C ASN A 74 -18.80 2.37 -6.89
N ARG A 75 -19.66 2.99 -6.06
CA ARG A 75 -19.26 3.89 -4.96
C ARG A 75 -18.74 3.15 -3.73
N ASP A 76 -18.09 2.01 -3.93
CA ASP A 76 -17.51 1.20 -2.88
C ASP A 76 -16.17 0.64 -3.34
N VAL A 77 -15.28 0.50 -2.36
CA VAL A 77 -14.01 -0.22 -2.50
C VAL A 77 -14.03 -1.37 -1.52
N GLU A 78 -13.75 -2.56 -2.04
CA GLU A 78 -13.70 -3.77 -1.25
C GLU A 78 -12.25 -4.14 -0.92
N LEU A 79 -12.00 -4.35 0.36
CA LEU A 79 -10.71 -4.79 0.88
C LEU A 79 -10.80 -6.28 1.16
N HIS A 80 -10.04 -7.04 0.42
CA HIS A 80 -9.86 -8.48 0.61
C HIS A 80 -8.75 -8.69 1.62
N VAL A 81 -9.09 -9.23 2.79
CA VAL A 81 -8.12 -9.39 3.89
C VAL A 81 -8.03 -10.84 4.35
N ASN A 82 -6.85 -11.27 4.80
CA ASN A 82 -6.69 -12.59 5.39
C ASN A 82 -7.50 -12.72 6.69
N HIS A 83 -8.18 -13.87 6.86
CA HIS A 83 -8.95 -14.19 8.05
C HIS A 83 -8.58 -15.59 8.56
N PRO A 84 -8.21 -15.75 9.86
CA PRO A 84 -7.62 -16.98 10.39
C PRO A 84 -8.51 -18.22 10.23
N ARG A 85 -9.83 -18.04 10.19
CA ARG A 85 -10.82 -19.12 10.04
C ARG A 85 -11.51 -19.24 8.68
N ARG A 86 -11.33 -18.28 7.76
CA ARG A 86 -12.16 -18.18 6.54
C ARG A 86 -11.36 -18.08 5.25
N ALA A 87 -10.04 -18.17 5.32
CA ALA A 87 -9.09 -17.85 4.26
C ALA A 87 -9.15 -16.36 3.82
N LEU A 88 -10.35 -15.83 3.55
CA LEU A 88 -10.60 -14.47 3.12
C LEU A 88 -11.76 -13.83 3.91
N ALA A 89 -11.62 -12.56 4.23
CA ALA A 89 -12.70 -11.69 4.68
C ALA A 89 -12.78 -10.46 3.77
N HIS A 90 -13.99 -9.89 3.71
CA HIS A 90 -14.33 -8.80 2.81
C HIS A 90 -14.73 -7.60 3.68
N VAL A 91 -13.95 -6.54 3.60
CA VAL A 91 -14.14 -5.31 4.40
C VAL A 91 -14.38 -4.16 3.45
N LEU A 92 -15.48 -3.42 3.64
CA LEU A 92 -15.70 -2.20 2.87
C LEU A 92 -14.76 -1.09 3.35
N TYR A 93 -14.08 -0.43 2.43
CA TYR A 93 -13.17 0.69 2.75
C TYR A 93 -13.88 1.81 3.52
N ALA A 94 -15.18 2.04 3.29
CA ALA A 94 -15.97 3.02 4.03
C ALA A 94 -15.95 2.80 5.56
N HIS A 95 -15.80 1.55 6.02
CA HIS A 95 -15.66 1.23 7.46
C HIS A 95 -14.25 1.52 8.01
N VAL A 96 -13.26 1.61 7.12
CA VAL A 96 -11.84 1.86 7.44
C VAL A 96 -11.49 3.34 7.30
N ALA A 97 -12.08 4.07 6.36
CA ALA A 97 -11.75 5.45 6.02
C ALA A 97 -11.71 6.39 7.23
N GLY A 98 -12.67 6.25 8.15
CA GLY A 98 -12.74 7.05 9.39
C GLY A 98 -11.72 6.67 10.48
N LYS A 99 -10.90 5.64 10.25
CA LYS A 99 -9.86 5.15 11.17
C LYS A 99 -8.46 5.59 10.77
N LEU A 100 -8.31 6.26 9.63
CA LEU A 100 -7.06 6.91 9.23
C LEU A 100 -6.90 8.24 9.97
N PRO A 101 -5.78 8.54 10.66
CA PRO A 101 -4.61 7.71 10.96
C PRO A 101 -4.59 7.35 12.46
N VAL A 102 -5.69 6.82 13.02
CA VAL A 102 -5.82 6.58 14.47
C VAL A 102 -4.68 5.71 15.02
N GLY A 103 -4.08 4.84 14.19
CA GLY A 103 -2.91 4.03 14.55
C GLY A 103 -1.53 4.66 14.28
N VAL A 104 -1.44 5.72 13.47
CA VAL A 104 -0.17 6.27 12.98
C VAL A 104 0.18 7.56 13.73
N ARG A 105 1.37 7.61 14.33
CA ARG A 105 1.94 8.77 15.03
C ARG A 105 2.60 9.76 14.08
N GLY A 106 3.21 9.26 13.01
CA GLY A 106 3.90 10.08 12.02
C GLY A 106 4.16 9.30 10.74
N GLN A 107 4.40 10.01 9.65
CA GLN A 107 4.76 9.41 8.36
C GLN A 107 5.86 10.21 7.68
N LEU A 108 6.68 9.50 6.90
CA LEU A 108 7.77 10.05 6.10
C LEU A 108 7.75 9.39 4.71
N ALA A 109 7.65 10.20 3.65
CA ALA A 109 7.78 9.70 2.28
C ALA A 109 9.27 9.52 1.92
N VAL A 110 9.60 8.42 1.24
CA VAL A 110 10.96 8.12 0.77
C VAL A 110 11.03 8.34 -0.73
N ARG A 111 11.59 9.50 -1.11
CA ARG A 111 11.52 9.97 -2.49
C ARG A 111 12.40 9.18 -3.44
N GLY A 112 11.91 9.00 -4.66
CA GLY A 112 12.68 8.50 -5.79
C GLY A 112 12.57 7.00 -6.00
N PHE A 113 11.40 6.42 -5.67
CA PHE A 113 10.96 5.12 -6.20
C PHE A 113 10.03 5.33 -7.38
N ASP A 114 8.80 5.77 -7.09
CA ASP A 114 7.78 6.08 -8.10
C ASP A 114 7.36 7.53 -7.94
N GLU A 115 7.57 8.37 -8.96
CA GLU A 115 7.18 9.79 -8.90
C GLU A 115 5.68 9.92 -8.62
N GLY A 116 5.33 10.50 -7.46
CA GLY A 116 3.94 10.63 -7.00
C GLY A 116 3.36 9.38 -6.30
N ALA A 117 4.13 8.30 -6.20
CA ALA A 117 3.78 7.03 -5.56
C ALA A 117 4.94 6.50 -4.68
N ASP A 118 5.75 7.41 -4.15
CA ASP A 118 6.88 7.12 -3.26
C ASP A 118 6.44 6.32 -2.02
N PRO A 119 7.20 5.29 -1.61
CA PRO A 119 6.88 4.53 -0.40
C PRO A 119 6.89 5.43 0.83
N VAL A 120 6.10 5.06 1.83
CA VAL A 120 5.98 5.79 3.09
C VAL A 120 6.40 4.93 4.26
N ILE A 121 7.22 5.48 5.15
CA ILE A 121 7.52 4.92 6.46
C ILE A 121 6.54 5.53 7.46
N ARG A 122 5.73 4.70 8.10
CA ARG A 122 4.75 5.08 9.12
C ARG A 122 5.23 4.63 10.48
N GLN A 123 5.27 5.54 11.44
CA GLN A 123 5.48 5.21 12.84
C GLN A 123 4.13 4.93 13.49
N MET A 124 3.98 3.77 14.11
CA MET A 124 2.77 3.35 14.80
C MET A 124 2.78 3.81 16.26
N ARG A 125 1.62 3.82 16.91
CA ARG A 125 1.49 4.22 18.33
C ARG A 125 2.18 3.26 19.30
N ASP A 126 2.29 2.00 18.94
CA ASP A 126 2.98 0.96 19.71
C ASP A 126 4.51 1.02 19.57
N GLY A 127 5.02 1.92 18.72
CA GLY A 127 6.46 2.08 18.46
C GLY A 127 6.99 1.25 17.30
N SER A 128 6.16 0.39 16.69
CA SER A 128 6.49 -0.31 15.46
C SER A 128 6.43 0.63 14.25
N TYR A 129 6.92 0.16 13.10
CA TYR A 129 6.83 0.88 11.84
C TYR A 129 6.26 0.01 10.72
N ARG A 130 5.69 0.68 9.71
CA ARG A 130 5.33 0.07 8.43
C ARG A 130 6.05 0.82 7.32
N VAL A 131 6.69 0.11 6.40
CA VAL A 131 7.05 0.66 5.10
C VAL A 131 5.98 0.22 4.12
N VAL A 132 5.28 1.17 3.52
CA VAL A 132 4.15 0.91 2.62
C VAL A 132 4.51 1.43 1.25
N PHE A 133 4.61 0.52 0.29
CA PHE A 133 4.78 0.82 -1.12
C PHE A 133 3.41 1.04 -1.76
N CYS A 134 3.34 1.85 -2.82
CA CYS A 134 2.11 1.99 -3.58
C CYS A 134 1.82 0.74 -4.43
N THR A 135 2.87 0.11 -4.95
CA THR A 135 2.84 -1.12 -5.72
C THR A 135 4.25 -1.73 -5.75
N MET A 136 4.35 -3.06 -5.66
CA MET A 136 5.58 -3.80 -5.90
C MET A 136 5.38 -4.81 -7.05
N PRO A 137 6.31 -4.89 -8.03
CA PRO A 137 7.48 -4.04 -8.19
C PRO A 137 7.12 -2.57 -8.50
N PRO A 138 7.97 -1.59 -8.13
CA PRO A 138 7.78 -0.19 -8.49
C PRO A 138 7.68 -0.01 -10.01
N ARG A 139 6.80 0.88 -10.48
CA ARG A 139 6.52 1.04 -11.93
C ARG A 139 7.48 1.99 -12.64
N ARG A 140 8.14 2.88 -11.91
CA ARG A 140 9.01 3.95 -12.42
C ARG A 140 10.30 4.07 -11.62
N HIS A 141 10.99 2.97 -11.37
CA HIS A 141 12.43 3.09 -11.12
C HIS A 141 13.18 3.03 -12.45
N ALA A 142 14.21 3.87 -12.61
CA ALA A 142 15.23 3.77 -13.64
C ALA A 142 16.06 2.49 -13.46
N LEU A 143 15.41 1.34 -13.57
CA LEU A 143 16.04 0.05 -13.79
C LEU A 143 15.62 -0.33 -15.20
N ASP A 144 16.53 -0.17 -16.16
CA ASP A 144 16.37 -0.76 -17.49
C ASP A 144 16.34 -2.31 -17.46
N ALA A 145 16.29 -2.89 -16.25
CA ALA A 145 16.21 -4.29 -15.90
C ALA A 145 14.93 -4.57 -15.09
N ALA A 146 14.41 -5.80 -15.20
CA ALA A 146 13.31 -6.27 -14.36
C ALA A 146 13.64 -6.05 -12.87
N PHE A 147 12.71 -5.45 -12.12
CA PHE A 147 12.85 -5.33 -10.67
C PHE A 147 12.76 -6.72 -10.06
N ASP A 148 13.81 -7.14 -9.36
CA ASP A 148 13.88 -8.40 -8.64
C ASP A 148 13.50 -8.15 -7.17
N VAL A 149 12.32 -8.61 -6.78
CA VAL A 149 11.76 -8.43 -5.42
C VAL A 149 12.59 -9.21 -4.40
N ASP A 150 13.07 -10.40 -4.76
CA ASP A 150 13.86 -11.24 -3.87
C ASP A 150 15.24 -10.60 -3.63
N ALA A 151 15.90 -10.12 -4.69
CA ALA A 151 17.17 -9.41 -4.57
C ALA A 151 17.04 -8.09 -3.76
N PHE A 152 15.92 -7.37 -3.90
CA PHE A 152 15.64 -6.20 -3.07
C PHE A 152 15.46 -6.61 -1.59
N GLY A 153 14.71 -7.69 -1.33
CA GLY A 153 14.52 -8.24 0.02
C GLY A 153 15.84 -8.62 0.68
N ASP A 154 16.70 -9.34 -0.04
CA ASP A 154 18.03 -9.71 0.43
C ASP A 154 18.91 -8.49 0.67
N ALA A 155 18.90 -7.52 -0.23
CA ALA A 155 19.68 -6.28 -0.08
C ALA A 155 19.20 -5.47 1.14
N LEU A 156 17.89 -5.43 1.38
CA LEU A 156 17.30 -4.78 2.54
C LEU A 156 17.73 -5.47 3.82
N LEU A 157 17.53 -6.79 3.92
CA LEU A 157 17.88 -7.59 5.10
C LEU A 157 19.37 -7.50 5.46
N ASN A 158 20.25 -7.37 4.46
CA ASN A 158 21.69 -7.21 4.67
C ASN A 158 22.11 -5.75 4.88
N GLY A 159 21.31 -4.78 4.41
CA GLY A 159 21.66 -3.37 4.35
C GLY A 159 21.20 -2.53 5.54
N VAL A 160 20.29 -3.06 6.37
CA VAL A 160 19.76 -2.35 7.54
C VAL A 160 19.92 -3.19 8.80
N LYS A 161 20.15 -2.54 9.94
CA LYS A 161 20.24 -3.24 11.23
C LYS A 161 18.90 -3.54 11.87
N ALA A 162 17.87 -2.78 11.49
CA ALA A 162 16.51 -2.98 11.99
C ALA A 162 16.05 -4.41 11.71
N GLU A 163 15.32 -5.02 12.65
CA GLU A 163 14.55 -6.20 12.34
C GLU A 163 13.45 -5.81 11.35
N VAL A 164 13.44 -6.42 10.16
CA VAL A 164 12.42 -6.20 9.14
C VAL A 164 11.74 -7.52 8.80
N VAL A 165 10.42 -7.47 8.66
CA VAL A 165 9.58 -8.59 8.26
C VAL A 165 8.84 -8.21 7.00
N TRP A 166 9.06 -8.96 5.93
CA TRP A 166 8.27 -8.83 4.71
C TRP A 166 6.87 -9.41 4.98
N ASP A 167 5.89 -8.53 5.21
CA ASP A 167 4.61 -8.92 5.80
C ASP A 167 3.50 -9.05 4.74
N ASP A 168 3.58 -8.22 3.69
CA ASP A 168 2.78 -8.33 2.47
C ASP A 168 3.65 -7.95 1.26
N GLN A 169 3.18 -8.20 0.03
CA GLN A 169 3.88 -7.84 -1.20
C GLN A 169 4.34 -6.37 -1.20
N ASP A 170 3.47 -5.46 -0.73
CA ASP A 170 3.69 -4.01 -0.72
C ASP A 170 3.98 -3.45 0.69
N VAL A 171 4.10 -4.30 1.71
CA VAL A 171 4.21 -3.86 3.11
C VAL A 171 5.32 -4.59 3.86
N ILE A 172 6.20 -3.79 4.46
CA ILE A 172 7.25 -4.26 5.38
C ILE A 172 6.90 -3.84 6.80
N HIS A 173 6.92 -4.78 7.71
CA HIS A 173 6.76 -4.55 9.14
C HIS A 173 8.12 -4.45 9.84
N VAL A 174 8.29 -3.41 10.66
CA VAL A 174 9.44 -3.25 11.56
C VAL A 174 8.90 -3.26 13.00
N PRO A 175 9.02 -4.37 13.75
CA PRO A 175 8.37 -4.53 15.05
C PRO A 175 8.90 -3.52 16.09
N ALA A 176 10.20 -3.27 16.07
CA ALA A 176 10.84 -2.27 16.88
C ALA A 176 12.10 -1.76 16.17
N ALA A 177 12.36 -0.45 16.27
CA ALA A 177 13.59 0.14 15.78
C ALA A 177 13.89 1.43 16.54
N THR A 178 15.18 1.67 16.76
CA THR A 178 15.73 2.96 17.18
C THR A 178 15.58 4.00 16.07
N GLN A 179 15.76 5.28 16.42
CA GLN A 179 15.75 6.34 15.41
C GLN A 179 16.88 6.20 14.38
N ASP A 180 18.03 5.69 14.79
CA ASP A 180 19.17 5.50 13.89
C ASP A 180 18.92 4.36 12.90
N GLU A 181 18.32 3.26 13.34
CA GLU A 181 17.90 2.17 12.47
C GLU A 181 16.85 2.59 11.44
N ILE A 182 15.89 3.45 11.83
CA ILE A 182 14.92 4.01 10.88
C ILE A 182 15.59 5.00 9.91
N ARG A 183 16.60 5.75 10.33
CA ARG A 183 17.41 6.57 9.42
C ARG A 183 18.18 5.70 8.43
N GLU A 184 18.78 4.60 8.88
CA GLU A 184 19.46 3.63 8.00
C GLU A 184 18.48 3.04 6.98
N LEU A 185 17.30 2.60 7.42
CA LEU A 185 16.24 2.11 6.53
C LEU A 185 15.81 3.15 5.49
N TYR A 186 15.60 4.40 5.93
CA TYR A 186 15.28 5.51 5.04
C TYR A 186 16.39 5.73 3.99
N GLN A 187 17.66 5.71 4.41
CA GLN A 187 18.80 5.89 3.51
C GLN A 187 18.96 4.72 2.55
N PHE A 188 18.75 3.48 3.01
CA PHE A 188 18.75 2.31 2.14
C PHE A 188 17.72 2.49 1.02
N LEU A 189 16.46 2.78 1.38
CA LEU A 189 15.39 2.99 0.42
C LEU A 189 15.72 4.15 -0.53
N LEU A 190 16.21 5.27 -0.03
CA LEU A 190 16.56 6.44 -0.85
C LEU A 190 17.61 6.11 -1.92
N ASN A 191 18.59 5.25 -1.60
CA ASN A 191 19.76 4.96 -2.43
C ASN A 191 19.65 3.66 -3.23
N TYR A 192 18.66 2.80 -2.94
CA TYR A 192 18.50 1.52 -3.62
C TYR A 192 18.39 1.72 -5.14
N GLY A 193 19.17 0.96 -5.91
CA GLY A 193 19.17 1.01 -7.37
C GLY A 193 19.83 2.24 -8.01
N LYS A 194 20.37 3.19 -7.23
CA LYS A 194 20.95 4.45 -7.77
C LYS A 194 22.46 4.43 -7.96
N GLY A 195 23.14 3.34 -7.61
CA GLY A 195 24.61 3.33 -7.51
C GLY A 195 25.09 4.26 -6.39
N ALA A 196 26.22 3.94 -5.77
CA ALA A 196 26.88 4.86 -4.85
C ALA A 196 27.57 5.99 -5.62
#